data_AF-A0A925VIR3-F1
#
_entry.id   AF-A0A925VIR3-F1
#
_cell.length_a   1.000
_cell.length_b   1.000
_cell.length_c   1.000
_cell.angle_alpha   90.00
_cell.angle_beta   90.00
_cell.angle_gamma   90.00
#
_symmetry.space_group_name_H-M   'P 1'
#
loop_
_entity.id
_entity.type
_entity.pdbx_description
1 polymer ?
#
loop_
_entity_poly.entity_id
_entity_poly.type
_entity_poly.pdbx_seq_one_letter_code
_entity_poly.pdbx_strand_id
1 'polypeptide(L)'
;WLDARFLSEAGHPVFRSGVPVDALLRPIGGAGEPVYENVRVAGAALAGADGVREGCYEGLALATGWAAAQAVLGRPAPIVEIA
;
A
#
# COMPACT_ATOMS: atom_id res chain seq x y z
N TRP A 1 -16.37 -10.34 1.17
CA TRP A 1 -15.15 -10.18 2.00
C TRP A 1 -14.32 -11.45 1.92
N LEU A 2 -14.83 -12.60 2.39
CA LEU A 2 -14.21 -13.91 2.15
C LEU A 2 -14.79 -14.56 0.89
N ASP A 3 -13.98 -15.33 0.17
CA ASP A 3 -14.43 -16.28 -0.85
C ASP A 3 -15.14 -17.48 -0.20
N ALA A 4 -16.04 -18.13 -0.94
CA ALA A 4 -16.73 -19.35 -0.50
C ALA A 4 -15.78 -20.55 -0.35
N ARG A 5 -14.69 -20.60 -1.14
CA ARG A 5 -13.63 -21.58 -0.98
C ARG A 5 -12.58 -21.03 -0.03
N PHE A 6 -12.31 -21.75 1.07
CA PHE A 6 -11.30 -21.36 2.05
C PHE A 6 -9.88 -21.25 1.46
N LEU A 7 -9.53 -22.09 0.48
CA LEU A 7 -8.26 -22.03 -0.25
C LEU A 7 -8.51 -21.57 -1.69
N SER A 8 -9.20 -20.44 -1.87
CA SER A 8 -9.44 -19.88 -3.20
C SER A 8 -8.12 -19.44 -3.83
N GLU A 9 -7.84 -19.93 -5.05
CA GLU A 9 -6.68 -19.51 -5.85
C GLU A 9 -6.68 -18.02 -6.19
N ALA A 10 -7.84 -17.36 -6.15
CA ALA A 10 -7.97 -15.93 -6.33
C ALA A 10 -7.65 -15.11 -5.05
N GLY A 11 -7.45 -15.77 -3.91
CA GLY A 11 -7.34 -15.12 -2.60
C GLY A 11 -8.71 -14.69 -2.04
N HIS A 12 -8.69 -14.08 -0.85
CA HIS A 12 -9.90 -13.52 -0.25
C HIS A 12 -9.91 -12.00 -0.44
N PRO A 13 -10.99 -11.42 -1.03
CA PRO A 13 -11.05 -9.98 -1.31
C PRO A 13 -10.78 -9.06 -0.11
N VAL A 14 -11.07 -9.52 1.12
CA VAL A 14 -10.76 -8.80 2.36
C VAL A 14 -9.28 -8.43 2.47
N PHE A 15 -8.36 -9.30 2.06
CA PHE A 15 -6.94 -9.06 2.30
C PHE A 15 -6.41 -7.88 1.49
N ARG A 16 -7.09 -7.54 0.39
CA ARG A 16 -6.80 -6.37 -0.46
C ARG A 16 -7.52 -5.10 -0.03
N SER A 17 -8.29 -5.15 1.06
CA SER A 17 -8.91 -3.95 1.62
C SER A 17 -7.88 -3.02 2.24
N GLY A 18 -8.14 -1.73 2.18
CA GLY A 18 -7.23 -0.71 2.71
C GLY A 18 -7.56 0.66 2.15
N VAL A 19 -6.66 1.60 2.34
CA VAL A 19 -6.78 2.98 1.86
C VAL A 19 -6.11 3.08 0.49
N PRO A 20 -6.83 3.46 -0.58
CA PRO A 20 -6.23 3.72 -1.88
C PRO A 20 -5.34 4.97 -1.79
N VAL A 21 -4.23 4.96 -2.50
CA VAL A 21 -3.26 6.06 -2.49
C VAL A 21 -2.77 6.44 -3.88
N ASP A 22 -2.25 7.64 -4.01
CA ASP A 22 -1.46 8.06 -5.16
C ASP A 22 0.01 7.61 -5.08
N ALA A 23 0.83 8.03 -6.05
CA ALA A 23 2.26 7.70 -6.11
C ALA A 23 3.09 8.27 -4.95
N LEU A 24 2.57 9.27 -4.21
CA LEU A 24 3.21 9.84 -3.04
C LEU A 24 2.67 9.25 -1.74
N LEU A 25 1.87 8.18 -1.81
CA LEU A 25 1.22 7.53 -0.68
C LEU A 25 0.19 8.42 0.04
N ARG A 26 -0.38 9.43 -0.62
CA ARG A 26 -1.49 10.24 -0.08
C ARG A 26 -2.81 9.48 -0.25
N PRO A 27 -3.69 9.47 0.75
CA PRO A 27 -5.00 8.84 0.61
C PRO A 27 -5.83 9.57 -0.46
N ILE A 28 -6.47 8.81 -1.35
CA ILE A 28 -7.27 9.36 -2.45
C ILE A 28 -8.76 9.07 -2.29
N GLY A 29 -9.58 10.01 -2.76
CA GLY A 29 -11.03 9.91 -2.81
C GLY A 29 -11.53 9.12 -4.02
N GLY A 30 -12.85 9.13 -4.21
CA GLY A 30 -13.52 8.34 -5.25
C GLY A 30 -13.19 8.75 -6.69
N ALA A 31 -12.72 9.99 -6.92
CA ALA A 31 -12.27 10.46 -8.23
C ALA A 31 -10.74 10.53 -8.35
N GLY A 32 -10.00 9.96 -7.39
CA GLY A 32 -8.53 9.88 -7.40
C GLY A 32 -7.80 11.12 -6.88
N GLU A 33 -8.54 12.10 -6.36
CA GLU A 33 -8.02 13.30 -5.73
C GLU A 33 -7.46 13.03 -4.32
N PRO A 34 -6.34 13.66 -3.92
CA PRO A 34 -5.87 13.57 -2.54
C PRO A 34 -6.91 14.13 -1.55
N VAL A 35 -7.24 13.35 -0.52
CA VAL A 35 -8.13 13.80 0.56
C VAL A 35 -7.37 14.70 1.55
N TYR A 36 -6.08 14.41 1.75
CA TYR A 36 -5.20 15.16 2.63
C TYR A 36 -3.80 15.30 2.01
N GLU A 37 -3.26 16.52 2.03
CA GLU A 37 -1.93 16.81 1.46
C GLU A 37 -0.77 16.35 2.36
N ASN A 38 -0.99 16.30 3.68
CA ASN A 38 0.03 16.05 4.70
C ASN A 38 -0.07 14.66 5.35
N VAL A 39 -0.94 13.78 4.86
CA VAL A 39 -1.09 12.40 5.37
C VAL A 39 -0.44 11.43 4.39
N ARG A 40 0.18 10.38 4.93
CA ARG A 40 0.75 9.26 4.17
C ARG A 40 0.24 7.94 4.73
N VAL A 41 -0.03 6.97 3.86
CA VAL A 41 -0.43 5.60 4.22
C VAL A 41 0.72 4.66 3.91
N ALA A 42 1.01 3.73 4.82
CA ALA A 42 2.08 2.76 4.65
C ALA A 42 1.70 1.40 5.25
N GLY A 43 2.43 0.37 4.84
CA GLY A 43 2.26 -1.00 5.29
C GLY A 43 0.86 -1.54 5.00
N ALA A 44 0.33 -2.31 5.94
CA ALA A 44 -0.94 -3.03 5.81
C ALA A 44 -2.19 -2.15 5.70
N ALA A 45 -2.06 -0.84 5.92
CA ALA A 45 -3.16 0.10 5.69
C ALA A 45 -3.37 0.40 4.20
N LEU A 46 -2.43 0.04 3.32
CA LEU A 46 -2.54 0.24 1.88
C LEU A 46 -3.57 -0.70 1.26
N ALA A 47 -4.43 -0.17 0.40
CA ALA A 47 -5.30 -1.00 -0.43
C ALA A 47 -4.51 -1.82 -1.45
N GLY A 48 -5.06 -2.96 -1.84
CA GLY A 48 -4.61 -3.74 -3.00
C GLY A 48 -3.57 -4.82 -2.71
N ALA A 49 -2.80 -4.70 -1.64
CA ALA A 49 -1.84 -5.71 -1.18
C ALA A 49 -2.56 -6.97 -0.67
N ASP A 50 -2.02 -8.16 -0.90
CA ASP A 50 -2.50 -9.40 -0.32
C ASP A 50 -1.36 -10.09 0.43
N GLY A 51 -1.17 -9.73 1.70
CA GLY A 51 -0.05 -10.23 2.51
C GLY A 51 -0.01 -11.76 2.67
N VAL A 52 -1.15 -12.45 2.55
CA VAL A 52 -1.21 -13.92 2.62
C VAL A 52 -0.60 -14.55 1.36
N ARG A 53 -0.82 -13.93 0.20
CA ARG A 53 -0.34 -14.43 -1.09
C ARG A 53 1.05 -13.93 -1.45
N GLU A 54 1.34 -12.67 -1.13
CA GLU A 54 2.60 -12.01 -1.47
C GLU A 54 3.75 -12.45 -0.56
N GLY A 55 3.45 -12.79 0.70
CA GLY A 55 4.45 -13.29 1.66
C GLY A 55 5.50 -12.26 2.09
N CYS A 56 5.42 -11.01 1.64
CA CYS A 56 6.42 -9.97 1.84
C CYS A 56 5.99 -8.87 2.83
N TYR A 57 5.10 -9.17 3.77
CA TYR A 57 4.45 -8.19 4.65
C TYR A 57 5.41 -7.18 5.31
N GLU A 58 6.52 -7.66 5.88
CA GLU A 58 7.55 -6.81 6.47
C GLU A 58 8.28 -5.95 5.42
N GLY A 59 8.55 -6.52 4.24
CA GLY A 59 9.13 -5.80 3.13
C GLY A 59 8.23 -4.66 2.64
N LEU A 60 6.92 -4.91 2.55
CA LEU A 60 5.92 -3.89 2.25
C LEU A 60 5.93 -2.78 3.30
N ALA A 61 5.91 -3.12 4.59
CA ALA A 61 5.94 -2.15 5.68
C ALA A 61 7.20 -1.29 5.67
N LEU A 62 8.37 -1.90 5.49
CA LEU A 62 9.67 -1.20 5.44
C LEU A 62 9.77 -0.28 4.23
N ALA A 63 9.49 -0.79 3.03
CA ALA A 63 9.63 -0.03 1.79
C ALA A 63 8.68 1.18 1.77
N THR A 64 7.41 0.97 2.13
CA THR A 64 6.40 2.03 2.10
C THR A 64 6.55 3.01 3.27
N GLY A 65 6.98 2.55 4.45
CA GLY A 65 7.31 3.41 5.57
C GLY A 65 8.47 4.36 5.25
N TRP A 66 9.52 3.83 4.62
CA TRP A 66 10.64 4.66 4.16
C TRP A 66 10.20 5.65 3.07
N ALA A 67 9.43 5.21 2.07
CA ALA A 67 8.90 6.10 1.03
C ALA A 67 8.00 7.21 1.60
N ALA A 68 7.15 6.89 2.58
CA ALA A 68 6.31 7.86 3.27
C ALA A 68 7.16 8.89 4.04
N ALA A 69 8.19 8.44 4.76
CA ALA A 69 9.10 9.34 5.48
C ALA A 69 9.84 10.28 4.51
N GLN A 70 10.34 9.75 3.40
CA GLN A 70 10.97 10.52 2.33
C GLN A 70 10.04 11.59 1.74
N ALA A 71 8.77 11.24 1.49
CA ALA A 71 7.76 12.19 1.02
C ALA A 71 7.44 13.28 2.06
N VAL A 72 7.37 12.93 3.36
CA VAL A 72 7.15 13.90 4.45
C VAL A 72 8.33 14.85 4.61
N LEU A 73 9.56 14.37 4.44
CA LEU A 73 10.78 15.17 4.54
C LEU A 73 11.07 15.99 3.27
N GLY A 74 10.26 15.88 2.21
CA GLY A 74 10.50 16.55 0.93
C GLY A 74 11.73 16.03 0.18
N ARG A 75 12.15 14.79 0.47
CA ARG A 75 13.31 14.14 -0.15
C ARG A 75 12.80 12.94 -0.94
N PRO A 76 12.51 13.02 -2.24
CA PRO A 76 12.04 11.87 -2.98
C PRO A 76 13.03 10.71 -2.81
N ALA A 77 12.48 9.54 -2.47
CA ALA A 77 13.20 8.28 -2.38
C ALA A 77 14.03 8.07 -3.66
N PRO A 78 15.36 7.86 -3.60
CA PRO A 78 16.13 7.45 -4.77
C PRO A 78 15.54 6.15 -5.33
N ILE A 79 15.38 6.09 -6.66
CA ILE A 79 15.04 4.86 -7.36
C ILE A 79 16.24 3.93 -7.18
N VAL A 80 16.06 2.85 -6.41
CA VAL A 80 17.06 1.79 -6.32
C VAL A 80 16.79 0.82 -7.46
N GLU A 81 17.59 0.92 -8.52
CA GLU A 81 17.60 -0.07 -9.59
C GLU A 81 18.33 -1.32 -9.06
N ILE A 82 17.62 -2.42 -8.88
CA ILE A 82 18.23 -3.70 -8.49
C ILE A 82 18.72 -4.35 -9.79
N ALA A 83 20.05 -4.33 -9.98
CA ALA A 83 20.74 -5.03 -11.06
C ALA A 83 20.79 -6.55 -10.85
#